data_AF-A0A925I108-F1
#
_entry.id   AF-A0A925I108-F1
#
_cell.length_a   1.000
_cell.length_b   1.000
_cell.length_c   1.000
_cell.angle_alpha   90.00
_cell.angle_beta   90.00
_cell.angle_gamma   90.00
#
_symmetry.space_group_name_H-M   'P 1'
#
loop_
_entity.id
_entity.type
_entity.pdbx_description
1 polymer ?
#
loop_
_entity_poly.entity_id
_entity_poly.type
_entity_poly.pdbx_seq_one_letter_code
_entity_poly.pdbx_strand_id
1 'polypeptide(L)'
;MWTAIILSSLAMLCVGLVAQYGMSMSLGGVSIQKSINRTGDHANAYEVTLPVAYAVTSWVKTDANTAACNLPSSHGQTNGKYDVFWTGGMRYGVDGTIATNALSLDGGTGTDFPASADTTVVVCKQVSIATAVDGDAISILALSLEYVDPNSAAVGHIDMQDSGAATIEEIDLAANAPQVWDITGGATNIFSGNVITVSKASHNNTSAAATLKLLSLEDSTA
;
A
#
# COMPACT_ATOMS: atom_id res chain seq x y z
N MET A 1 8.50 -59.81 -34.68
CA MET A 1 7.69 -58.95 -33.80
C MET A 1 8.64 -57.96 -33.14
N TRP A 2 8.64 -56.71 -33.60
CA TRP A 2 9.41 -55.63 -33.01
C TRP A 2 8.40 -54.62 -32.48
N THR A 3 8.36 -54.46 -31.16
CA THR A 3 7.45 -53.51 -30.49
C THR A 3 8.15 -52.16 -30.42
N ALA A 4 7.70 -51.19 -31.21
CA ALA A 4 8.15 -49.82 -31.10
C ALA A 4 7.49 -49.17 -29.86
N ILE A 5 8.28 -48.89 -28.83
CA ILE A 5 7.87 -48.08 -27.69
C ILE A 5 7.99 -46.62 -28.14
N ILE A 6 6.85 -46.00 -28.47
CA ILE A 6 6.78 -44.55 -28.70
C ILE A 6 6.78 -43.90 -27.31
N LEU A 7 7.94 -43.37 -26.89
CA LEU A 7 7.98 -42.39 -25.81
C LEU A 7 7.34 -41.11 -26.35
N SER A 8 6.07 -40.89 -26.02
CA SER A 8 5.49 -39.55 -26.07
C SER A 8 6.09 -38.76 -24.92
N SER A 9 7.10 -37.95 -25.21
CA SER A 9 7.55 -36.89 -24.33
C SER A 9 6.37 -35.94 -24.11
N LEU A 10 5.69 -36.13 -22.97
CA LEU A 10 4.77 -35.14 -22.43
C LEU A 10 5.64 -33.94 -22.07
N ALA A 11 5.74 -32.98 -22.99
CA ALA A 11 6.19 -31.64 -22.67
C ALA A 11 5.19 -31.12 -21.64
N MET A 12 5.53 -31.27 -20.37
CA MET A 12 4.87 -30.60 -19.26
C MET A 12 5.07 -29.13 -19.55
N LEU A 13 4.06 -28.53 -20.21
CA LEU A 13 3.96 -27.09 -20.37
C LEU A 13 3.91 -26.56 -18.94
N CYS A 14 5.07 -26.17 -18.42
CA CYS A 14 5.16 -25.40 -17.19
C CYS A 14 4.46 -24.08 -17.53
N VAL A 15 3.15 -24.04 -17.30
CA VAL A 15 2.41 -22.80 -17.33
C VAL A 15 2.91 -22.04 -16.11
N GLY A 16 3.92 -21.19 -16.34
CA GLY A 16 4.44 -20.30 -15.30
C GLY A 16 3.31 -19.47 -14.70
N LEU A 17 3.52 -18.92 -13.50
CA LEU A 17 2.52 -18.03 -12.91
C LEU A 17 2.35 -16.83 -13.84
N VAL A 18 1.10 -16.44 -14.08
CA VAL A 18 0.77 -15.31 -14.95
C VAL A 18 0.05 -14.24 -14.15
N ALA A 19 0.64 -13.05 -14.09
CA ALA A 19 -0.10 -11.83 -13.77
C ALA A 19 -0.71 -11.27 -15.06
N GLN A 20 -2.01 -11.02 -15.04
CA GLN A 20 -2.73 -10.43 -16.16
C GLN A 20 -3.33 -9.09 -15.74
N TYR A 21 -3.13 -8.07 -16.58
CA TYR A 21 -3.85 -6.81 -16.45
C TYR A 21 -4.23 -6.26 -17.83
N GLY A 22 -5.24 -5.40 -17.86
CA GLY A 22 -5.79 -4.87 -19.08
C GLY A 22 -5.89 -3.34 -19.07
N MET A 23 -5.78 -2.76 -20.25
CA MET A 23 -6.12 -1.36 -20.49
C MET A 23 -7.25 -1.30 -21.50
N SER A 24 -8.27 -0.49 -21.20
CA SER A 24 -9.36 -0.24 -22.15
C SER A 24 -9.71 1.25 -22.20
N MET A 25 -9.96 1.75 -23.41
CA MET A 25 -10.44 3.11 -23.65
C MET A 25 -11.44 3.09 -24.82
N SER A 26 -12.55 3.81 -24.69
CA SER A 26 -13.53 3.97 -25.77
C SER A 26 -13.91 5.44 -25.90
N LEU A 27 -13.82 6.01 -27.10
CA LEU A 27 -14.21 7.38 -27.39
C LEU A 27 -14.63 7.52 -28.86
N GLY A 28 -15.77 8.17 -29.11
CA GLY A 28 -16.22 8.49 -30.48
C GLY A 28 -16.43 7.26 -31.37
N GLY A 29 -16.77 6.10 -30.80
CA GLY A 29 -16.95 4.84 -31.53
C GLY A 29 -15.65 4.08 -31.81
N VAL A 30 -14.49 4.57 -31.36
CA VAL A 30 -13.21 3.87 -31.43
C VAL A 30 -12.90 3.25 -30.07
N SER A 31 -12.49 1.98 -30.04
CA SER A 31 -12.08 1.27 -28.83
C SER A 31 -10.64 0.76 -28.91
N ILE A 32 -9.89 0.95 -27.83
CA ILE A 32 -8.60 0.30 -27.59
C ILE A 32 -8.80 -0.71 -26.47
N GLN A 33 -8.39 -1.95 -26.70
CA GLN A 33 -8.34 -3.00 -25.69
C GLN A 33 -7.01 -3.72 -25.81
N LYS A 34 -6.25 -3.77 -24.72
CA LYS A 34 -4.99 -4.51 -24.63
C LYS A 34 -4.98 -5.31 -23.35
N SER A 35 -4.71 -6.61 -23.47
CA SER A 35 -4.39 -7.49 -22.34
C SER A 35 -2.90 -7.73 -22.32
N ILE A 36 -2.29 -7.64 -21.15
CA ILE A 36 -0.87 -7.85 -20.93
C ILE A 36 -0.73 -9.00 -19.94
N ASN A 37 0.09 -9.98 -20.31
CA ASN A 37 0.44 -11.11 -19.46
C ASN A 37 1.93 -11.01 -19.11
N ARG A 38 2.25 -11.09 -17.83
CA ARG A 38 3.61 -11.24 -17.31
C ARG A 38 3.75 -12.63 -16.72
N THR A 39 4.83 -13.30 -17.06
CA THR A 39 5.18 -14.60 -16.48
C THR A 39 6.23 -14.42 -15.41
N GLY A 40 6.17 -15.24 -14.39
CA GLY A 40 7.16 -15.28 -13.31
C GLY A 40 7.10 -16.62 -12.59
N ASP A 41 7.96 -16.77 -11.60
CA ASP A 41 8.12 -17.99 -10.82
C ASP A 41 7.58 -17.86 -9.39
N HIS A 42 7.36 -16.63 -8.92
CA HIS A 42 6.82 -16.37 -7.60
C HIS A 42 5.76 -15.25 -7.63
N ALA A 43 4.64 -15.45 -6.92
CA ALA A 43 3.59 -14.44 -6.81
C ALA A 43 3.31 -14.14 -5.34
N ASN A 44 3.23 -12.85 -5.02
CA ASN A 44 2.79 -12.37 -3.71
C ASN A 44 1.44 -11.69 -3.87
N ALA A 45 0.48 -12.07 -3.02
CA ALA A 45 -0.86 -11.50 -3.01
C ALA A 45 -1.32 -11.22 -1.58
N TYR A 46 -1.61 -9.95 -1.29
CA TYR A 46 -2.09 -9.50 0.00
C TYR A 46 -3.40 -8.75 -0.18
N GLU A 47 -4.37 -9.07 0.67
CA GLU A 47 -5.63 -8.35 0.81
C GLU A 47 -5.83 -8.06 2.30
N VAL A 48 -5.75 -6.79 2.69
CA VAL A 48 -5.67 -6.36 4.09
C VAL A 48 -6.70 -5.29 4.36
N THR A 49 -7.52 -5.50 5.39
CA THR A 49 -8.42 -4.45 5.87
C THR A 49 -7.64 -3.40 6.66
N LEU A 50 -7.74 -2.14 6.24
CA LEU A 50 -7.26 -0.99 6.97
C LEU A 50 -8.41 -0.39 7.78
N PRO A 51 -8.26 -0.21 9.12
CA PRO A 51 -9.31 0.33 9.96
C PRO A 51 -9.56 1.81 9.66
N VAL A 52 -10.75 2.30 10.06
CA VAL A 52 -11.08 3.73 9.97
C VAL A 52 -10.07 4.63 10.68
N ALA A 53 -9.82 5.80 10.11
CA ALA A 53 -9.12 6.89 10.75
C ALA A 53 -10.02 7.56 11.82
N TYR A 54 -9.40 8.32 12.72
CA TYR A 54 -10.09 9.03 13.78
C TYR A 54 -9.89 10.53 13.62
N ALA A 55 -10.98 11.28 13.47
CA ALA A 55 -10.94 12.73 13.63
C ALA A 55 -10.59 13.04 15.09
N VAL A 56 -9.58 13.89 15.28
CA VAL A 56 -9.10 14.26 16.61
C VAL A 56 -9.64 15.62 17.02
N THR A 57 -9.65 15.87 18.32
CA THR A 57 -10.03 17.15 18.90
C THR A 57 -8.88 17.72 19.73
N SER A 58 -8.95 19.00 20.10
CA SER A 58 -7.93 19.66 20.93
C SER A 58 -6.51 19.50 20.36
N TRP A 59 -6.36 19.63 19.04
CA TRP A 59 -5.06 19.56 18.38
C TRP A 59 -4.15 20.70 18.87
N VAL A 60 -3.00 20.34 19.44
CA VAL A 60 -1.98 21.27 19.92
C VAL A 60 -0.64 20.85 19.35
N LYS A 61 -0.09 21.68 18.47
CA LYS A 61 1.27 21.56 17.96
C LYS A 61 2.24 22.17 18.97
N THR A 62 3.28 21.42 19.35
CA THR A 62 4.38 21.91 20.20
C THR A 62 5.55 22.38 19.33
N ASP A 63 5.92 21.60 18.31
CA ASP A 63 6.93 21.93 17.31
C ASP A 63 6.61 21.23 15.97
N ALA A 64 7.55 21.21 15.02
CA ALA A 64 7.35 20.67 13.66
C ALA A 64 6.81 19.24 13.62
N ASN A 65 7.22 18.39 14.56
CA ASN A 65 6.93 16.96 14.57
C ASN A 65 6.46 16.42 15.93
N THR A 66 6.14 17.32 16.88
CA THR A 66 5.55 16.99 18.18
C THR A 66 4.18 17.65 18.32
N ALA A 67 3.16 16.86 18.65
CA ALA A 67 1.80 17.35 18.89
C ALA A 67 1.04 16.50 19.90
N ALA A 68 -0.09 17.01 20.38
CA ALA A 68 -1.03 16.27 21.21
C ALA A 68 -2.47 16.57 20.79
N CYS A 69 -3.35 15.60 21.01
CA CYS A 69 -4.78 15.73 20.71
C CYS A 69 -5.59 14.74 21.55
N ASN A 70 -6.91 14.79 21.39
CA ASN A 70 -7.85 13.86 22.01
C ASN A 70 -8.55 13.04 20.93
N LEU A 71 -8.48 11.71 21.08
CA LEU A 71 -9.30 10.77 20.35
C LEU A 71 -10.75 10.80 20.90
N PRO A 72 -11.76 10.47 20.07
CA PRO A 72 -13.14 10.31 20.55
C PRO A 72 -13.23 9.16 21.56
N SER A 73 -14.24 9.22 22.43
CA SER A 73 -14.49 8.14 23.40
C SER A 73 -14.68 6.78 22.71
N SER A 74 -14.23 5.70 23.37
CA SER A 74 -14.38 4.33 22.86
C SER A 74 -13.63 4.07 21.55
N HIS A 75 -12.54 4.79 21.29
CA HIS A 75 -11.73 4.66 20.06
C HIS A 75 -11.06 3.29 19.88
N GLY A 76 -10.88 2.49 20.94
CA GLY A 76 -10.23 1.16 20.86
C GLY A 76 -8.74 1.15 20.47
N GLN A 77 -8.19 2.30 20.06
CA GLN A 77 -6.77 2.50 19.73
C GLN A 77 -5.81 2.25 20.89
N THR A 78 -4.58 1.86 20.53
CA THR A 78 -3.47 1.55 21.44
C THR A 78 -2.16 2.16 20.94
N ASN A 79 -1.14 2.29 21.80
CA ASN A 79 0.17 2.80 21.42
C ASN A 79 0.74 2.11 20.16
N GLY A 80 1.55 2.85 19.40
CA GLY A 80 2.20 2.33 18.20
C GLY A 80 2.47 3.44 17.18
N LYS A 81 2.63 3.03 15.91
CA LYS A 81 2.86 3.95 14.80
C LYS A 81 1.56 4.43 14.17
N TYR A 82 1.48 5.74 13.92
CA TYR A 82 0.34 6.41 13.33
C TYR A 82 0.78 7.25 12.15
N ASP A 83 -0.12 7.36 11.17
CA ASP A 83 -0.07 8.42 10.19
C ASP A 83 -1.12 9.48 10.54
N VAL A 84 -0.74 10.73 10.33
CA VAL A 84 -1.52 11.92 10.66
C VAL A 84 -1.75 12.67 9.36
N PHE A 85 -3.02 12.90 9.03
CA PHE A 85 -3.44 13.58 7.81
C PHE A 85 -4.19 14.85 8.16
N TRP A 86 -4.04 15.88 7.34
CA TRP A 86 -4.81 17.12 7.44
C TRP A 86 -4.96 17.75 6.06
N THR A 87 -5.72 18.84 5.96
CA THR A 87 -5.85 19.56 4.70
C THR A 87 -4.50 20.17 4.31
N GLY A 88 -3.90 19.66 3.24
CA GLY A 88 -2.65 20.19 2.69
C GLY A 88 -1.38 19.50 3.23
N GLY A 89 -1.49 18.39 3.97
CA GLY A 89 -0.32 17.65 4.39
C GLY A 89 -0.59 16.31 5.06
N MET A 90 0.50 15.58 5.25
CA MET A 90 0.58 14.31 5.94
C MET A 90 1.92 14.20 6.66
N ARG A 91 1.91 13.53 7.81
CA ARG A 91 3.10 13.04 8.51
C ARG A 91 2.88 11.60 8.92
N TYR A 92 3.82 10.73 8.58
CA TYR A 92 3.66 9.28 8.69
C TYR A 92 4.75 8.66 9.56
N GLY A 93 4.48 7.46 10.07
CA GLY A 93 5.39 6.74 10.97
C GLY A 93 5.60 7.42 12.33
N VAL A 94 4.62 8.21 12.78
CA VAL A 94 4.65 8.99 14.03
C VAL A 94 4.46 8.06 15.23
N ASP A 95 5.26 8.24 16.28
CA ASP A 95 5.06 7.53 17.54
C ASP A 95 3.87 8.10 18.30
N GLY A 96 2.82 7.27 18.47
CA GLY A 96 1.62 7.61 19.21
C GLY A 96 1.58 6.91 20.56
N THR A 97 1.43 7.71 21.62
CA THR A 97 1.18 7.22 22.99
C THR A 97 -0.18 7.69 23.47
N ILE A 98 -1.02 6.74 23.92
CA ILE A 98 -2.39 6.99 24.34
C ILE A 98 -2.51 6.84 25.86
N ALA A 99 -3.07 7.87 26.50
CA ALA A 99 -3.48 7.87 27.89
C ALA A 99 -4.97 8.19 28.01
N THR A 100 -5.79 7.16 28.23
CA THR A 100 -7.27 7.23 28.15
C THR A 100 -7.73 7.66 26.76
N ASN A 101 -7.90 8.97 26.52
CA ASN A 101 -8.26 9.53 25.20
C ASN A 101 -7.19 10.50 24.67
N ALA A 102 -6.24 10.91 25.51
CA ALA A 102 -5.18 11.81 25.10
C ALA A 102 -4.15 11.04 24.29
N LEU A 103 -3.88 11.51 23.08
CA LEU A 103 -2.88 10.98 22.16
C LEU A 103 -1.75 12.00 22.04
N SER A 104 -0.55 11.63 22.49
CA SER A 104 0.69 12.37 22.21
C SER A 104 1.40 11.76 21.01
N LEU A 105 1.90 12.62 20.14
CA LEU A 105 2.51 12.29 18.85
C LEU A 105 3.90 12.91 18.79
N ASP A 106 4.90 12.13 18.38
CA ASP A 106 6.28 12.58 18.24
C ASP A 106 6.98 11.89 17.05
N GLY A 107 7.86 12.62 16.36
CA GLY A 107 8.69 12.11 15.28
C GLY A 107 7.98 11.94 13.92
N GLY A 108 8.31 10.83 13.25
CA GLY A 108 7.85 10.52 11.89
C GLY A 108 8.52 11.37 10.79
N THR A 109 8.04 11.20 9.56
CA THR A 109 8.52 11.90 8.35
C THR A 109 7.34 12.51 7.60
N GLY A 110 7.62 13.45 6.69
CA GLY A 110 6.62 14.17 5.91
C GLY A 110 6.56 15.64 6.30
N THR A 111 5.40 16.24 6.09
CA THR A 111 5.19 17.67 6.32
C THR A 111 5.14 18.02 7.81
N ASP A 112 5.48 19.27 8.14
CA ASP A 112 5.31 19.80 9.49
C ASP A 112 3.86 19.72 9.93
N PHE A 113 3.62 19.34 11.18
CA PHE A 113 2.28 19.33 11.74
C PHE A 113 1.55 20.66 11.52
N PRO A 114 0.22 20.64 11.29
CA PRO A 114 -0.55 21.88 11.11
C PRO A 114 -0.60 22.67 12.42
N ALA A 115 -0.87 23.97 12.31
CA ALA A 115 -0.99 24.84 13.47
C ALA A 115 -2.04 24.31 14.47
N SER A 116 -1.88 24.65 15.75
CA SER A 116 -2.84 24.29 16.79
C SER A 116 -4.27 24.74 16.46
N ALA A 117 -5.25 24.00 16.97
CA ALA A 117 -6.68 24.17 16.69
C ALA A 117 -7.12 23.89 15.24
N ASP A 118 -6.29 23.25 14.41
CA ASP A 118 -6.73 22.69 13.13
C ASP A 118 -7.75 21.56 13.36
N THR A 119 -8.93 21.70 12.76
CA THR A 119 -10.06 20.77 12.91
C THR A 119 -10.11 19.69 11.84
N THR A 120 -9.18 19.71 10.88
CA THR A 120 -9.12 18.76 9.76
C THR A 120 -8.20 17.57 10.05
N VAL A 121 -7.53 17.58 11.20
CA VAL A 121 -6.59 16.54 11.57
C VAL A 121 -7.32 15.21 11.82
N VAL A 122 -6.85 14.17 11.15
CA VAL A 122 -7.26 12.79 11.37
C VAL A 122 -6.01 11.93 11.60
N VAL A 123 -6.14 10.92 12.45
CA VAL A 123 -5.06 9.98 12.75
C VAL A 123 -5.50 8.55 12.42
N CYS A 124 -4.63 7.79 11.79
CA CYS A 124 -4.86 6.38 11.52
C CYS A 124 -3.67 5.56 12.00
N LYS A 125 -3.92 4.52 12.79
CA LYS A 125 -2.87 3.60 13.18
C LYS A 125 -2.40 2.83 11.94
N GLN A 126 -1.09 2.72 11.76
CA GLN A 126 -0.54 1.94 10.67
C GLN A 126 -0.83 0.45 10.88
N VAL A 127 -1.24 -0.22 9.80
CA VAL A 127 -1.34 -1.68 9.76
C VAL A 127 -0.04 -2.23 9.17
N SER A 128 0.65 -3.07 9.94
CA SER A 128 1.83 -3.79 9.45
C SER A 128 1.43 -5.04 8.69
N ILE A 129 2.01 -5.20 7.51
CA ILE A 129 1.77 -6.30 6.58
C ILE A 129 3.11 -7.00 6.40
N ALA A 130 3.20 -8.26 6.79
CA ALA A 130 4.40 -9.07 6.57
C ALA A 130 4.49 -9.40 5.08
N THR A 131 5.26 -8.61 4.35
CA THR A 131 5.51 -8.80 2.92
C THR A 131 6.76 -9.62 2.71
N ALA A 132 6.90 -10.23 1.53
CA ALA A 132 8.10 -10.95 1.13
C ALA A 132 8.35 -10.70 -0.36
N VAL A 133 8.39 -9.43 -0.73
CA VAL A 133 8.56 -9.03 -2.13
C VAL A 133 10.02 -8.76 -2.39
N ASP A 134 10.65 -9.52 -3.29
CA ASP A 134 12.02 -9.26 -3.70
C ASP A 134 12.05 -8.14 -4.74
N GLY A 135 12.45 -6.95 -4.28
CA GLY A 135 12.52 -5.73 -5.09
C GLY A 135 13.33 -5.86 -6.37
N ASP A 136 14.36 -6.71 -6.37
CA ASP A 136 15.22 -6.92 -7.55
C ASP A 136 14.62 -7.91 -8.55
N ALA A 137 13.77 -8.83 -8.09
CA ALA A 137 13.12 -9.83 -8.93
C ALA A 137 11.73 -9.41 -9.43
N ILE A 138 11.19 -8.25 -9.01
CA ILE A 138 9.85 -7.79 -9.41
C ILE A 138 9.74 -7.65 -10.93
N SER A 139 8.84 -8.44 -11.53
CA SER A 139 8.40 -8.27 -12.92
C SER A 139 7.24 -7.28 -13.03
N ILE A 140 6.29 -7.37 -12.10
CA ILE A 140 5.16 -6.43 -12.01
C ILE A 140 4.70 -6.31 -10.55
N LEU A 141 4.36 -5.10 -10.12
CA LEU A 141 3.71 -4.84 -8.84
C LEU A 141 2.48 -3.96 -9.05
N ALA A 142 1.40 -4.25 -8.31
CA ALA A 142 0.18 -3.46 -8.31
C ALA A 142 -0.32 -3.21 -6.89
N LEU A 143 -0.83 -1.99 -6.66
CA LEU A 143 -1.45 -1.55 -5.41
C LEU A 143 -2.83 -0.97 -5.70
N SER A 144 -3.77 -1.18 -4.78
CA SER A 144 -5.07 -0.50 -4.80
C SER A 144 -5.60 -0.31 -3.39
N LEU A 145 -6.02 0.91 -3.06
CA LEU A 145 -6.75 1.21 -1.84
C LEU A 145 -8.25 1.23 -2.16
N GLU A 146 -8.93 0.12 -1.93
CA GLU A 146 -10.33 -0.06 -2.32
C GLU A 146 -11.31 0.35 -1.21
N TYR A 147 -12.36 1.04 -1.62
CA TYR A 147 -13.53 1.35 -0.82
C TYR A 147 -14.78 0.82 -1.52
N VAL A 148 -15.80 0.50 -0.72
CA VAL A 148 -17.12 0.14 -1.25
C VAL A 148 -17.75 1.32 -2.00
N ASP A 149 -17.54 2.55 -1.52
CA ASP A 149 -17.96 3.75 -2.24
C ASP A 149 -16.98 4.03 -3.40
N PRO A 150 -17.40 3.92 -4.67
CA PRO A 150 -16.54 4.17 -5.82
C PRO A 150 -16.09 5.63 -5.92
N ASN A 151 -16.80 6.57 -5.28
CA ASN A 151 -16.49 7.99 -5.30
C ASN A 151 -15.72 8.47 -4.07
N SER A 152 -15.25 7.55 -3.21
CA SER A 152 -14.39 7.90 -2.09
C SER A 152 -13.21 8.73 -2.60
N ALA A 153 -13.00 9.89 -1.98
CA ALA A 153 -11.86 10.76 -2.24
C ALA A 153 -10.78 10.62 -1.16
N ALA A 154 -10.86 9.54 -0.37
CA ALA A 154 -9.88 9.27 0.67
C ALA A 154 -8.50 9.04 0.05
N VAL A 155 -7.49 9.48 0.79
CA VAL A 155 -6.09 9.18 0.48
C VAL A 155 -5.55 8.21 1.51
N GLY A 156 -4.60 7.41 1.09
CA GLY A 156 -3.82 6.55 1.95
C GLY A 156 -2.35 6.65 1.65
N HIS A 157 -1.59 5.95 2.45
CA HIS A 157 -0.14 5.92 2.36
C HIS A 157 0.33 4.50 2.67
N ILE A 158 1.36 4.05 1.95
CA ILE A 158 2.07 2.83 2.26
C ILE A 158 3.57 3.09 2.24
N ASP A 159 4.24 2.65 3.30
CA ASP A 159 5.70 2.66 3.46
C ASP A 159 6.19 1.22 3.36
N MET A 160 7.01 0.94 2.34
CA MET A 160 7.59 -0.35 2.06
C MET A 160 9.00 -0.41 2.62
N GLN A 161 9.26 -1.34 3.53
CA GLN A 161 10.52 -1.39 4.29
C GLN A 161 11.27 -2.72 4.14
N ASP A 162 12.59 -2.64 4.25
CA ASP A 162 13.47 -3.80 4.34
C ASP A 162 13.47 -4.44 5.74
N SER A 163 14.29 -5.49 5.92
CA SER A 163 14.43 -6.19 7.21
C SER A 163 15.01 -5.34 8.35
N GLY A 164 15.67 -4.23 8.03
CA GLY A 164 16.19 -3.25 8.97
C GLY A 164 15.19 -2.13 9.31
N ALA A 165 13.95 -2.22 8.82
CA ALA A 165 12.94 -1.17 8.88
C ALA A 165 13.34 0.13 8.14
N ALA A 166 14.32 0.06 7.23
CA ALA A 166 14.63 1.17 6.35
C ALA A 166 13.59 1.20 5.22
N THR A 167 13.03 2.38 4.98
CA THR A 167 12.14 2.65 3.87
C THR A 167 12.87 2.42 2.56
N ILE A 168 12.31 1.55 1.72
CA ILE A 168 12.70 1.35 0.32
C ILE A 168 11.95 2.36 -0.53
N GLU A 169 10.63 2.44 -0.36
CA GLU A 169 9.78 3.34 -1.12
C GLU A 169 8.51 3.70 -0.34
N GLU A 170 7.99 4.91 -0.59
CA GLU A 170 6.75 5.43 -0.04
C GLU A 170 5.78 5.76 -1.17
N ILE A 171 4.54 5.31 -1.04
CA ILE A 171 3.54 5.46 -2.10
C ILE A 171 2.29 6.10 -1.53
N ASP A 172 1.93 7.25 -2.09
CA ASP A 172 0.63 7.87 -1.89
C ASP A 172 -0.43 7.07 -2.65
N LEU A 173 -1.49 6.70 -1.95
CA LEU A 173 -2.60 5.93 -2.48
C LEU A 173 -3.82 6.81 -2.65
N ALA A 174 -4.47 6.73 -3.80
CA ALA A 174 -5.78 7.29 -4.04
C ALA A 174 -6.84 6.19 -3.97
N ALA A 175 -7.98 6.50 -3.35
CA ALA A 175 -9.10 5.57 -3.27
C ALA A 175 -9.54 5.09 -4.66
N ASN A 176 -9.72 3.78 -4.79
CA ASN A 176 -10.22 3.08 -5.98
C ASN A 176 -9.40 3.31 -7.27
N ALA A 177 -8.17 3.81 -7.15
CA ALA A 177 -7.28 4.07 -8.26
C ALA A 177 -6.09 3.09 -8.20
N PRO A 178 -6.13 1.98 -8.96
CA PRO A 178 -5.01 1.03 -8.95
C PRO A 178 -3.77 1.68 -9.56
N GLN A 179 -2.63 1.44 -8.93
CA GLN A 179 -1.31 1.83 -9.42
C GLN A 179 -0.56 0.56 -9.82
N VAL A 180 0.07 0.57 -10.99
CA VAL A 180 0.74 -0.60 -11.57
C VAL A 180 2.12 -0.20 -12.07
N TRP A 181 3.14 -0.91 -11.59
CA TRP A 181 4.53 -0.83 -12.05
C TRP A 181 4.85 -2.08 -12.85
N ASP A 182 4.68 -2.01 -14.17
CA ASP A 182 5.03 -3.08 -15.09
C ASP A 182 6.52 -2.98 -15.50
N ILE A 183 7.39 -3.52 -14.65
CA ILE A 183 8.86 -3.42 -14.78
C ILE A 183 9.33 -4.14 -16.04
N THR A 184 8.84 -5.35 -16.30
CA THR A 184 9.10 -6.08 -17.55
C THR A 184 8.54 -5.33 -18.77
N GLY A 185 7.54 -4.47 -18.58
CA GLY A 185 7.02 -3.57 -19.59
C GLY A 185 7.84 -2.31 -19.83
N GLY A 186 8.92 -2.11 -19.08
CA GLY A 186 9.81 -0.96 -19.19
C GLY A 186 9.52 0.17 -18.19
N ALA A 187 8.64 -0.04 -17.20
CA ALA A 187 8.52 0.89 -16.09
C ALA A 187 9.81 0.90 -15.25
N THR A 188 10.17 2.05 -14.69
CA THR A 188 11.30 2.15 -13.75
C THR A 188 11.01 1.31 -12.51
N ASN A 189 11.96 0.45 -12.13
CA ASN A 189 11.88 -0.27 -10.87
C ASN A 189 12.29 0.65 -9.73
N ILE A 190 11.29 1.16 -9.01
CA ILE A 190 11.48 2.01 -7.81
C ILE A 190 11.68 1.18 -6.54
N PHE A 191 11.55 -0.16 -6.62
CA PHE A 191 11.66 -1.07 -5.49
C PHE A 191 13.02 -1.77 -5.40
N SER A 192 13.94 -1.49 -6.32
CA SER A 192 15.23 -2.17 -6.42
C SER A 192 16.12 -1.94 -5.19
N GLY A 193 16.95 -2.93 -4.86
CA GLY A 193 18.05 -2.82 -3.92
C GLY A 193 17.89 -3.64 -2.65
N ASN A 194 16.66 -4.05 -2.27
CA ASN A 194 16.39 -4.90 -1.10
C ASN A 194 15.06 -5.66 -1.22
N VAL A 195 14.93 -6.73 -0.42
CA VAL A 195 13.65 -7.41 -0.19
C VAL A 195 12.76 -6.58 0.73
N ILE A 196 11.53 -6.31 0.30
CA ILE A 196 10.49 -5.66 1.10
C ILE A 196 9.90 -6.68 2.05
N THR A 197 10.28 -6.61 3.32
CA THR A 197 9.86 -7.59 4.36
C THR A 197 8.67 -7.13 5.18
N VAL A 198 8.40 -5.83 5.19
CA VAL A 198 7.21 -5.28 5.83
C VAL A 198 6.71 -4.09 5.06
N SER A 199 5.40 -4.01 4.90
CA SER A 199 4.73 -2.80 4.43
C SER A 199 3.84 -2.25 5.54
N LYS A 200 3.83 -0.94 5.73
CA LYS A 200 2.97 -0.27 6.72
C LYS A 200 2.01 0.65 5.99
N ALA A 201 0.72 0.46 6.18
CA ALA A 201 -0.28 1.22 5.45
C ALA A 201 -1.35 1.81 6.36
N SER A 202 -1.91 2.95 5.92
CA SER A 202 -3.02 3.63 6.58
C SER A 202 -3.79 4.51 5.60
N HIS A 203 -4.88 5.14 6.06
CA HIS A 203 -5.65 6.09 5.25
C HIS A 203 -6.35 7.15 6.09
N ASN A 204 -6.93 8.16 5.45
CA ASN A 204 -7.56 9.30 6.12
C ASN A 204 -9.10 9.21 6.25
N ASN A 205 -9.75 8.17 5.73
CA ASN A 205 -11.20 8.02 5.82
C ASN A 205 -11.67 7.73 7.26
N THR A 206 -12.56 8.55 7.81
CA THR A 206 -13.07 8.44 9.19
C THR A 206 -14.38 7.67 9.31
N SER A 207 -14.98 7.27 8.19
CA SER A 207 -16.32 6.67 8.14
C SER A 207 -16.32 5.24 7.61
N ALA A 208 -15.37 4.89 6.76
CA ALA A 208 -15.27 3.56 6.15
C ALA A 208 -13.85 3.01 6.27
N ALA A 209 -13.76 1.73 6.62
CA ALA A 209 -12.53 0.96 6.46
C ALA A 209 -12.23 0.77 4.96
N ALA A 210 -10.96 0.62 4.62
CA ALA A 210 -10.52 0.31 3.26
C ALA A 210 -9.99 -1.12 3.17
N THR A 211 -9.94 -1.65 1.95
CA THR A 211 -9.18 -2.86 1.64
C THR A 211 -7.97 -2.48 0.81
N LEU A 212 -6.77 -2.65 1.36
CA LEU A 212 -5.53 -2.56 0.61
C LEU A 212 -5.27 -3.88 -0.11
N LYS A 213 -5.07 -3.81 -1.42
CA LYS A 213 -4.57 -4.93 -2.23
C LYS A 213 -3.14 -4.63 -2.69
N LEU A 214 -2.24 -5.58 -2.47
CA LEU A 214 -0.87 -5.57 -2.98
C LEU A 214 -0.65 -6.89 -3.73
N LEU A 215 -0.29 -6.78 -4.99
CA LEU A 215 0.05 -7.92 -5.84
C LEU A 215 1.47 -7.70 -6.37
N SER A 216 2.32 -8.72 -6.32
CA SER A 216 3.56 -8.74 -7.11
C SER A 216 3.72 -10.09 -7.82
N LEU A 217 4.40 -10.04 -8.94
CA LEU A 217 4.96 -11.21 -9.61
C LEU A 217 6.46 -10.98 -9.74
N GLU A 218 7.23 -11.96 -9.30
CA GLU A 218 8.67 -11.99 -9.36
C GLU A 218 9.12 -13.02 -10.40
N ASP A 219 10.25 -12.74 -11.03
CA ASP A 219 10.96 -13.66 -11.91
C ASP A 219 12.43 -13.70 -11.51
N SER A 220 12.80 -14.72 -10.74
CA SER A 220 14.18 -14.91 -10.29
C SER A 220 15.10 -15.51 -11.37
N THR A 221 14.56 -15.78 -12.57
CA THR A 221 15.28 -16.46 -13.67
C THR A 221 15.71 -15.54 -14.82
N ALA A 222 15.39 -14.25 -14.73
CA ALA A 222 15.66 -13.24 -15.76
C ALA A 222 17.15 -12.86 -15.91
#